data_AF-A0A2N3I2U0-F1
#
_entry.id   AF-A0A2N3I2U0-F1
#
_cell.length_a   1.000
_cell.length_b   1.000
_cell.length_c   1.000
_cell.angle_alpha   90.00
_cell.angle_beta   90.00
_cell.angle_gamma   90.00
#
_symmetry.space_group_name_H-M   'P 1'
#
loop_
_entity.id
_entity.type
_entity.pdbx_description
1 polymer ?
#
loop_
_entity_poly.entity_id
_entity_poly.type
_entity_poly.pdbx_seq_one_letter_code
_entity_poly.pdbx_strand_id
1 'polypeptide(L)'
;MKKYLLLLFWGISWGSISAQNFKDEELIKFYHLYQYELSNPFDLPTLMPRCVAKSKISEQRMTEIMQAQAMGKNPKLTESEKQEMEKIQKCLQIEKDKYDAEFVKKIKEKGLSQKRYEEIKNKFVQDRTLQQKTYQLVQK
;
A
#
# COMPACT_ATOMS: atom_id res chain seq x y z
N MET A 1 -38.50 -18.02 39.79
CA MET A 1 -38.86 -16.66 40.24
C MET A 1 -37.67 -15.99 40.92
N LYS A 2 -37.08 -14.98 40.28
CA LYS A 2 -36.80 -13.63 40.82
C LYS A 2 -35.89 -12.86 39.85
N LYS A 3 -36.40 -11.70 39.44
CA LYS A 3 -35.77 -10.68 38.59
C LYS A 3 -34.67 -9.95 39.37
N TYR A 4 -33.56 -9.59 38.73
CA TYR A 4 -32.96 -8.27 38.88
C TYR A 4 -32.40 -7.75 37.54
N LEU A 5 -32.84 -6.54 37.24
CA LEU A 5 -32.49 -5.61 36.17
C LEU A 5 -31.31 -4.75 36.66
N LEU A 6 -30.47 -4.23 35.74
CA LEU A 6 -29.69 -2.96 35.76
C LEU A 6 -28.35 -3.18 35.01
N LEU A 7 -28.19 -2.83 33.73
CA LEU A 7 -27.95 -1.49 33.16
C LEU A 7 -26.84 -0.68 33.85
N LEU A 8 -25.91 -0.18 33.00
CA LEU A 8 -24.95 0.92 33.17
C LEU A 8 -23.51 0.56 33.62
N PHE A 9 -22.64 0.33 32.62
CA PHE A 9 -21.26 0.87 32.61
C PHE A 9 -21.08 1.58 31.26
N TRP A 10 -21.32 2.88 31.21
CA TRP A 10 -20.34 3.95 31.45
C TRP A 10 -19.22 3.95 30.41
N GLY A 11 -19.31 4.92 29.49
CA GLY A 11 -18.16 5.52 28.86
C GLY A 11 -17.63 4.84 27.60
N ILE A 12 -18.39 4.91 26.50
CA ILE A 12 -17.70 5.20 25.24
C ILE A 12 -17.23 6.64 25.39
N SER A 13 -16.04 6.83 25.94
CA SER A 13 -15.27 8.02 25.64
C SER A 13 -15.13 8.00 24.12
N TRP A 14 -15.92 8.82 23.43
CA TRP A 14 -15.47 9.39 22.17
C TRP A 14 -14.19 10.14 22.51
N GLY A 15 -13.08 9.41 22.52
CA GLY A 15 -11.76 9.97 22.46
C GLY A 15 -11.80 10.85 21.23
N SER A 16 -11.74 12.15 21.46
CA SER A 16 -11.65 13.17 20.44
C SER A 16 -10.76 12.65 19.34
N ILE A 17 -11.33 12.41 18.15
CA ILE A 17 -10.53 12.30 16.94
C ILE A 17 -9.81 13.63 16.90
N SER A 18 -8.55 13.65 17.32
CA SER A 18 -7.76 14.87 17.31
C SER A 18 -7.90 15.40 15.90
N ALA A 19 -8.38 16.63 15.77
CA ALA A 19 -8.38 17.34 14.50
C ALA A 19 -6.91 17.48 14.12
N GLN A 20 -6.38 16.46 13.44
CA GLN A 20 -5.00 16.42 13.02
C GLN A 20 -4.91 17.40 11.87
N ASN A 21 -4.69 18.66 12.23
CA ASN A 21 -4.65 19.76 11.30
C ASN A 21 -3.35 19.66 10.52
N PHE A 22 -3.43 19.09 9.32
CA PHE A 22 -2.37 19.15 8.33
C PHE A 22 -2.22 20.60 7.86
N LYS A 23 -0.98 21.10 7.85
CA LYS A 23 -0.70 22.44 7.32
C LYS A 23 -0.95 22.45 5.82
N ASP A 24 -1.39 23.58 5.28
CA ASP A 24 -1.71 23.69 3.85
C ASP A 24 -0.49 23.38 2.96
N GLU A 25 0.69 23.83 3.38
CA GLU A 25 1.97 23.50 2.71
C GLU A 25 2.25 21.98 2.69
N GLU A 26 1.92 21.27 3.79
CA GLU A 26 2.06 19.81 3.85
C GLU A 26 1.09 19.13 2.88
N LEU A 27 -0.13 19.65 2.76
CA LEU A 27 -1.15 19.10 1.85
C LEU A 27 -0.79 19.30 0.38
N ILE A 28 -0.23 20.46 0.03
CA ILE A 28 0.28 20.73 -1.33
C ILE A 28 1.44 19.77 -1.65
N LYS A 29 2.42 19.66 -0.75
CA LYS A 29 3.57 18.74 -0.90
C LYS A 29 3.09 17.29 -1.03
N PHE A 30 2.20 16.85 -0.14
CA PHE A 30 1.58 15.54 -0.18
C PHE A 30 0.89 15.29 -1.52
N TYR A 31 0.08 16.23 -2.00
CA TYR A 31 -0.66 16.05 -3.25
C TYR A 31 0.26 15.81 -4.44
N HIS A 32 1.33 16.59 -4.58
CA HIS A 32 2.31 16.40 -5.64
C HIS A 32 3.03 15.04 -5.54
N LEU A 33 3.37 14.60 -4.33
CA LEU A 33 3.96 13.27 -4.10
C LEU A 33 2.97 12.14 -4.41
N TYR A 34 1.70 12.32 -4.04
CA TYR A 34 0.65 11.34 -4.29
C TYR A 34 0.34 11.21 -5.79
N GLN A 35 0.28 12.32 -6.52
CA GLN A 35 0.16 12.30 -7.99
C GLN A 35 1.37 11.64 -8.65
N TYR A 36 2.57 11.88 -8.13
CA TYR A 36 3.77 11.19 -8.59
C TYR A 36 3.68 9.68 -8.35
N GLU A 37 3.26 9.23 -7.16
CA GLU A 37 3.07 7.81 -6.84
C GLU A 37 2.05 7.15 -7.79
N LEU A 38 0.93 7.82 -8.07
CA LEU A 38 -0.09 7.31 -8.99
C LEU A 38 0.39 7.24 -10.44
N SER A 39 1.24 8.18 -10.85
CA SER A 39 1.78 8.25 -12.22
C SER A 39 2.98 7.33 -12.43
N ASN A 40 3.59 6.85 -11.35
CA ASN A 40 4.75 5.96 -11.37
C ASN A 40 4.46 4.74 -10.50
N PRO A 41 3.47 3.90 -10.84
CA PRO A 41 3.16 2.73 -10.05
C PRO A 41 4.29 1.70 -10.12
N PHE A 42 4.38 0.84 -9.10
CA PHE A 42 5.24 -0.34 -9.17
C PHE A 42 4.77 -1.28 -10.31
N ASP A 43 5.54 -1.33 -11.39
CA ASP A 43 5.19 -2.01 -12.65
C ASP A 43 5.38 -3.54 -12.56
N LEU A 44 4.51 -4.18 -11.79
CA LEU A 44 4.48 -5.64 -11.66
C LEU A 44 4.30 -6.37 -13.01
N PRO A 45 3.44 -5.92 -13.95
CA PRO A 45 3.29 -6.55 -15.27
C PRO A 45 4.61 -6.67 -16.05
N THR A 46 5.50 -5.66 -15.97
CA THR A 46 6.81 -5.73 -16.63
C THR A 46 7.83 -6.52 -15.82
N LEU A 47 7.80 -6.42 -14.49
CA LEU A 47 8.79 -7.05 -13.61
C LEU A 47 8.59 -8.55 -13.45
N MET A 48 7.34 -9.01 -13.40
CA MET A 48 7.03 -10.44 -13.17
C MET A 48 7.61 -11.34 -14.27
N PRO A 49 7.38 -11.12 -15.59
CA PRO A 49 7.99 -11.93 -16.64
C PRO A 49 9.52 -11.92 -16.58
N ARG A 50 10.12 -10.76 -16.26
CA ARG A 50 11.58 -10.61 -16.12
C ARG A 50 12.15 -11.45 -14.97
N CYS A 51 11.44 -11.52 -13.85
CA CYS A 51 11.85 -12.35 -12.72
C CYS A 51 11.59 -13.84 -12.99
N VAL A 52 10.49 -14.20 -13.65
CA VAL A 52 10.18 -15.57 -14.08
C VAL A 52 11.22 -16.09 -15.06
N ALA A 53 11.68 -15.27 -16.00
CA ALA A 53 12.73 -15.64 -16.96
C ALA A 53 14.09 -15.98 -16.32
N LYS A 54 14.31 -15.59 -15.05
CA LYS A 54 15.50 -15.97 -14.26
C LYS A 54 15.31 -17.28 -13.48
N SER A 55 14.11 -17.84 -13.51
CA SER A 55 13.76 -19.09 -12.84
C SER A 55 13.82 -20.26 -13.82
N LYS A 56 13.77 -21.48 -13.29
CA LYS A 56 13.64 -22.71 -14.07
C LYS A 56 12.18 -23.12 -14.33
N ILE A 57 11.20 -22.36 -13.85
CA ILE A 57 9.78 -22.65 -14.08
C ILE A 57 9.43 -22.22 -15.50
N SER A 58 8.81 -23.10 -16.29
CA SER A 58 8.34 -22.75 -17.63
C SER A 58 7.19 -21.74 -17.57
N GLU A 59 7.05 -20.91 -18.61
CA GLU A 59 5.95 -19.94 -18.69
C GLU A 59 4.56 -20.59 -18.58
N GLN A 60 4.38 -21.75 -19.21
CA GLN A 60 3.15 -22.54 -19.09
C GLN A 60 2.90 -22.93 -17.64
N ARG A 61 3.92 -23.47 -16.94
CA ARG A 61 3.76 -23.90 -15.56
C ARG A 61 3.53 -22.73 -14.61
N MET A 62 4.19 -21.60 -14.85
CA MET A 62 3.94 -20.35 -14.13
C MET A 62 2.49 -19.87 -14.32
N THR A 63 1.97 -19.93 -15.54
CA THR A 63 0.59 -19.57 -15.86
C THR A 63 -0.40 -20.44 -15.09
N GLU A 64 -0.19 -21.76 -15.05
CA GLU A 64 -1.02 -22.69 -14.27
C GLU A 64 -1.02 -22.35 -12.77
N ILE A 65 0.16 -22.06 -12.21
CA ILE A 65 0.32 -21.69 -10.79
C ILE A 65 -0.45 -20.39 -10.50
N MET A 66 -0.26 -19.36 -11.34
CA MET A 66 -0.92 -18.06 -11.16
C MET A 66 -2.43 -18.15 -11.32
N GLN A 67 -2.93 -18.90 -12.30
CA GLN A 67 -4.37 -19.13 -12.48
C GLN A 67 -4.96 -19.86 -11.27
N ALA A 68 -4.30 -20.91 -10.76
CA ALA A 68 -4.75 -21.61 -9.57
C ALA A 68 -4.87 -20.65 -8.37
N GLN A 69 -3.84 -19.83 -8.13
CA GLN A 69 -3.85 -18.84 -7.06
C GLN A 69 -4.94 -17.78 -7.23
N ALA A 70 -5.16 -17.27 -8.44
CA ALA A 70 -6.21 -16.30 -8.74
C ALA A 70 -7.62 -16.87 -8.47
N MET A 71 -7.80 -18.18 -8.60
CA MET A 71 -9.03 -18.90 -8.25
C MET A 71 -9.12 -19.27 -6.75
N GLY A 72 -8.18 -18.81 -5.92
CA GLY A 72 -8.11 -19.15 -4.49
C GLY A 72 -7.70 -20.60 -4.21
N LYS A 73 -7.11 -21.30 -5.20
CA LYS A 73 -6.60 -22.67 -5.03
C LYS A 73 -5.12 -22.64 -4.66
N ASN A 74 -4.70 -23.64 -3.90
CA ASN A 74 -3.29 -23.88 -3.61
C ASN A 74 -2.71 -24.87 -4.64
N PRO A 75 -1.92 -24.41 -5.64
CA PRO A 75 -1.30 -25.32 -6.59
C PRO A 75 -0.30 -26.22 -5.88
N LYS A 76 -0.29 -27.51 -6.25
CA LYS A 76 0.69 -28.46 -5.72
C LYS A 76 2.03 -28.17 -6.38
N LEU A 77 2.99 -27.68 -5.57
CA LEU A 77 4.36 -27.40 -6.00
C LEU A 77 5.30 -28.52 -5.56
N THR A 78 6.16 -28.95 -6.47
CA THR A 78 7.34 -29.74 -6.14
C THR A 78 8.33 -28.91 -5.33
N GLU A 79 9.28 -29.58 -4.67
CA GLU A 79 10.29 -28.87 -3.88
C GLU A 79 11.18 -27.96 -4.74
N SER A 80 11.50 -28.40 -5.96
CA SER A 80 12.22 -27.56 -6.93
C SER A 80 11.42 -26.32 -7.32
N GLU A 81 10.11 -26.45 -7.55
CA GLU A 81 9.26 -25.30 -7.90
C GLU A 81 9.17 -24.30 -6.75
N LYS A 82 9.09 -24.76 -5.49
CA LYS A 82 9.10 -23.86 -4.33
C LYS A 82 10.39 -23.02 -4.28
N GLN A 83 11.54 -23.64 -4.48
CA GLN A 83 12.83 -22.94 -4.51
C GLN A 83 12.90 -21.91 -5.64
N GLU A 84 12.35 -22.21 -6.80
CA GLU A 84 12.29 -21.28 -7.93
C GLU A 84 11.28 -20.14 -7.68
N MET A 85 10.13 -20.42 -7.06
CA MET A 85 9.17 -19.39 -6.62
C MET A 85 9.79 -18.44 -5.59
N GLU A 86 10.58 -18.94 -4.65
CA GLU A 86 11.31 -18.10 -3.70
C GLU A 86 12.32 -17.17 -4.40
N LYS A 87 12.99 -17.63 -5.46
CA LYS A 87 13.90 -16.78 -6.26
C LYS A 87 13.14 -15.67 -6.97
N ILE A 88 11.98 -15.99 -7.54
CA ILE A 88 11.10 -14.99 -8.17
C ILE A 88 10.64 -13.97 -7.14
N GLN A 89 10.22 -14.42 -5.95
CA GLN A 89 9.83 -13.53 -4.85
C GLN A 89 10.97 -12.62 -4.42
N LYS A 90 12.19 -13.15 -4.25
CA LYS A 90 13.37 -12.34 -3.92
C LYS A 90 13.69 -11.32 -5.01
N CYS A 91 13.57 -11.70 -6.28
CA CYS A 91 13.75 -10.80 -7.41
C CYS A 91 12.75 -9.63 -7.35
N LEU A 92 11.47 -9.91 -7.14
CA LEU A 92 10.44 -8.88 -7.00
C LEU A 92 10.67 -8.01 -5.77
N GLN A 93 11.09 -8.58 -4.64
CA GLN A 93 11.39 -7.83 -3.43
C GLN A 93 12.53 -6.83 -3.65
N ILE A 94 13.61 -7.23 -4.32
CA ILE A 94 14.72 -6.33 -4.66
C ILE A 94 14.24 -5.14 -5.50
N GLU A 95 13.39 -5.39 -6.50
CA GLU A 95 12.85 -4.31 -7.34
C GLU A 95 11.87 -3.42 -6.55
N LYS A 96 11.10 -4.00 -5.63
CA LYS A 96 10.22 -3.23 -4.73
C LYS A 96 11.01 -2.34 -3.78
N ASP A 97 12.10 -2.84 -3.21
CA ASP A 97 12.97 -2.10 -2.30
C ASP A 97 13.62 -0.90 -3.02
N LYS A 98 14.04 -1.08 -4.29
CA LYS A 98 14.54 0.03 -5.12
C LYS A 98 13.47 1.08 -5.36
N TYR A 99 12.28 0.67 -5.78
CA TYR A 99 11.15 1.55 -6.00
C TYR A 99 10.81 2.36 -4.73
N ASP A 100 10.74 1.69 -3.58
CA ASP A 100 10.45 2.33 -2.30
C ASP A 100 11.55 3.31 -1.88
N ALA A 101 12.82 2.94 -2.08
CA ALA A 101 13.95 3.82 -1.79
C ALA A 101 13.92 5.10 -2.64
N GLU A 102 13.59 4.98 -3.93
CA GLU A 102 13.43 6.13 -4.83
C GLU A 102 12.26 7.02 -4.39
N PHE A 103 11.13 6.42 -4.03
CA PHE A 103 9.98 7.19 -3.56
C PHE A 103 10.26 7.90 -2.23
N VAL A 104 10.91 7.23 -1.27
CA VAL A 104 11.35 7.85 -0.01
C VAL A 104 12.32 9.01 -0.26
N LYS A 105 13.21 8.89 -1.25
CA LYS A 105 14.08 9.99 -1.67
C LYS A 105 13.26 11.17 -2.18
N LYS A 106 12.24 10.95 -3.02
CA LYS A 106 11.33 11.99 -3.51
C LYS A 106 10.55 12.68 -2.38
N ILE A 107 10.06 11.91 -1.41
CA ILE A 107 9.38 12.46 -0.22
C ILE A 107 10.31 13.43 0.53
N LYS A 108 11.56 13.02 0.78
CA LYS A 108 12.57 13.86 1.44
C LYS A 108 12.93 15.10 0.63
N GLU A 109 13.10 14.98 -0.69
CA GLU A 109 13.37 16.12 -1.60
C GLU A 109 12.26 17.18 -1.55
N LYS A 110 11.01 16.78 -1.30
CA LYS A 110 9.87 17.70 -1.14
C LYS A 110 9.72 18.23 0.30
N GLY A 111 10.62 17.89 1.21
CA GLY A 111 10.62 18.38 2.59
C GLY A 111 9.51 17.78 3.45
N LEU A 112 9.05 16.57 3.12
CA LEU A 112 8.13 15.79 3.95
C LEU A 112 8.88 14.58 4.53
N SER A 113 8.44 14.06 5.67
CA SER A 113 8.94 12.77 6.17
C SER A 113 8.06 11.63 5.65
N GLN A 114 8.61 10.42 5.52
CA GLN A 114 7.83 9.25 5.12
C GLN A 114 6.65 9.00 6.07
N LYS A 115 6.89 9.08 7.38
CA LYS A 115 5.82 8.96 8.39
C LYS A 115 4.70 9.97 8.14
N ARG A 116 5.05 11.22 7.87
CA ARG A 116 4.07 12.29 7.64
C ARG A 116 3.30 12.10 6.34
N TYR A 117 3.98 11.64 5.28
CA TYR A 117 3.32 11.24 4.03
C TYR A 117 2.25 10.17 4.26
N GLU A 118 2.59 9.09 4.97
CA GLU A 118 1.66 7.99 5.25
C GLU A 118 0.49 8.43 6.16
N GLU A 119 0.75 9.27 7.16
CA GLU A 119 -0.32 9.85 8.00
C GLU A 119 -1.35 10.63 7.15
N ILE A 120 -0.87 11.49 6.24
CA ILE A 120 -1.75 12.26 5.35
C ILE A 120 -2.46 11.31 4.38
N LYS A 121 -1.75 10.37 3.75
CA LYS A 121 -2.30 9.40 2.79
C LYS A 121 -3.46 8.60 3.40
N ASN A 122 -3.24 8.01 4.57
CA ASN A 122 -4.23 7.20 5.26
C ASN A 122 -5.51 7.99 5.56
N LYS A 123 -5.37 9.26 5.97
CA LYS A 123 -6.52 10.12 6.21
C LYS A 123 -7.17 10.58 4.90
N PHE A 124 -6.37 10.98 3.91
CA PHE A 124 -6.82 11.48 2.62
C PHE A 124 -7.67 10.48 1.86
N VAL A 125 -7.33 9.19 1.88
CA VAL A 125 -8.10 8.14 1.20
C VAL A 125 -9.51 7.98 1.78
N GLN A 126 -9.70 8.31 3.06
CA GLN A 126 -10.94 8.07 3.80
C GLN A 126 -11.78 9.33 4.06
N ASP A 127 -11.17 10.52 3.96
CA ASP A 127 -11.77 11.80 4.37
C ASP A 127 -12.02 12.71 3.15
N ARG A 128 -13.30 12.77 2.73
CA ARG A 128 -13.73 13.62 1.60
C ARG A 128 -13.50 15.11 1.85
N THR A 129 -13.61 15.58 3.09
CA THR A 129 -13.39 16.98 3.44
C THR A 129 -11.91 17.33 3.26
N LEU A 130 -11.01 16.44 3.69
CA LEU A 130 -9.58 16.60 3.47
C LEU A 130 -9.21 16.56 1.99
N GLN A 131 -9.84 15.67 1.20
CA GLN A 131 -9.66 15.62 -0.25
C GLN A 131 -10.04 16.96 -0.90
N GLN A 132 -11.24 17.46 -0.62
CA GLN A 132 -11.72 18.74 -1.16
C GLN A 132 -10.81 19.90 -0.76
N LYS A 133 -10.42 19.99 0.51
CA LYS A 133 -9.48 21.01 0.99
C LYS A 133 -8.17 20.95 0.20
N THR A 134 -7.60 19.75 0.06
CA THR A 134 -6.35 19.56 -0.67
C THR A 134 -6.49 20.00 -2.12
N TYR A 135 -7.54 19.56 -2.83
CA TYR A 135 -7.79 19.97 -4.22
C TYR A 135 -7.91 21.49 -4.38
N GLN A 136 -8.62 22.16 -3.47
CA GLN A 136 -8.73 23.62 -3.47
C GLN A 136 -7.39 24.34 -3.27
N LEU A 137 -6.48 23.74 -2.49
CA LEU A 137 -5.16 24.33 -2.25
C LEU A 137 -4.23 24.24 -3.48
N VAL A 138 -4.33 23.17 -4.28
CA VAL A 138 -3.48 22.97 -5.48
C VAL A 138 -4.04 23.57 -6.77
N GLN A 139 -5.31 23.99 -6.79
CA GLN A 139 -5.92 24.69 -7.94
C GLN A 139 -5.75 26.22 -7.90
N LYS A 140 -5.20 26.77 -6.82
CA LYS A 140 -4.87 28.19 -6.68
C LYS A 140 -3.49 28.48 -7.28
#